data_AF-K6X470-F1
#
_entry.id   AF-K6X470-F1
#
_cell.length_a   1.000
_cell.length_b   1.000
_cell.length_c   1.000
_cell.angle_alpha   90.00
_cell.angle_beta   90.00
_cell.angle_gamma   90.00
#
_symmetry.space_group_name_H-M   'P 1'
#
loop_
_entity.id
_entity.type
_entity.pdbx_description
1 polymer ?
#
loop_
_entity_poly.entity_id
_entity_poly.type
_entity_poly.pdbx_seq_one_letter_code
_entity_poly.pdbx_strand_id
1 'polypeptide(L)'
;PLAQVMVTVVDQTTAESGDEHAEAGELTVTPVESPVVPAQYDLTLTVGTNRRDNGEVRLVYATDLFDAAGARRLADRFVDVLEYLIAWPDAPVAEAPLMTRAEHDEVLGWSRGGVLAGPAEETLIEFATGSL
;
A
#
# COMPACT_ATOMS: atom_id res chain seq x y z
N PRO A 1 -5.26 2.26 -22.52
CA PRO A 1 -3.81 2.29 -22.19
C PRO A 1 -3.32 0.86 -21.91
N LEU A 2 -2.04 0.53 -22.16
CA LEU A 2 -1.51 -0.83 -21.95
C LEU A 2 -1.22 -1.16 -20.48
N ALA A 3 -0.96 -0.14 -19.66
CA ALA A 3 -0.79 -0.25 -18.22
C ALA A 3 -1.34 1.00 -17.54
N GLN A 4 -1.83 0.83 -16.31
CA GLN A 4 -2.33 1.91 -15.45
C GLN A 4 -1.45 2.12 -14.21
N VAL A 5 -0.57 1.17 -13.91
CA VAL A 5 0.32 1.19 -12.76
C VAL A 5 1.75 0.97 -13.25
N MET A 6 2.67 1.82 -12.82
CA MET A 6 4.10 1.67 -13.03
C MET A 6 4.80 1.46 -11.68
N VAL A 7 5.68 0.46 -11.61
CA VAL A 7 6.53 0.21 -10.43
C VAL A 7 7.98 0.32 -10.86
N THR A 8 8.77 1.09 -10.13
CA THR A 8 10.20 1.29 -10.40
C THR A 8 10.98 1.08 -9.12
N VAL A 9 12.09 0.36 -9.20
CA VAL A 9 13.04 0.18 -8.08
C VAL A 9 14.32 0.92 -8.43
N VAL A 10 14.76 1.80 -7.55
CA VAL A 10 15.98 2.61 -7.73
C VAL A 10 16.93 2.37 -6.56
N ASP A 11 18.20 2.11 -6.85
CA ASP A 11 19.23 2.03 -5.82
C ASP A 11 19.71 3.44 -5.47
N GLN A 12 19.47 3.85 -4.22
CA GLN A 12 19.85 5.15 -3.67
C GLN A 12 21.17 5.11 -2.90
N THR A 13 21.90 3.98 -2.91
CA THR A 13 23.20 3.82 -2.24
C THR A 13 24.24 4.88 -2.66
N THR A 14 24.08 5.51 -3.83
CA THR A 14 24.94 6.61 -4.32
C THR A 14 24.33 8.01 -4.19
N ALA A 15 23.12 8.14 -3.65
CA ALA A 15 22.43 9.42 -3.46
C ALA A 15 22.48 9.86 -1.97
N GLU A 16 23.66 9.82 -1.36
CA GLU A 16 23.92 10.66 -0.18
C GLU A 16 24.01 12.12 -0.67
N SER A 17 22.87 12.77 -0.89
CA SER A 17 22.78 14.21 -1.13
C SER A 17 21.37 14.70 -0.79
N GLY A 18 20.90 14.37 0.41
CA GLY A 18 19.61 14.85 0.92
C GLY A 18 19.66 16.27 1.48
N ASP A 19 20.82 16.72 1.96
CA ASP A 19 21.00 18.06 2.57
C ASP A 19 22.42 18.63 2.38
N GLU A 20 23.30 17.92 1.67
CA GLU A 20 24.69 18.32 1.54
C GLU A 20 24.84 19.15 0.26
N HIS A 21 25.13 20.44 0.46
CA HIS A 21 25.75 21.26 -0.58
C HIS A 21 26.95 20.50 -1.15
N ALA A 22 26.84 20.01 -2.37
CA ALA A 22 27.98 19.42 -3.03
C ALA A 22 28.95 20.55 -3.39
N GLU A 23 30.15 20.52 -2.82
CA GLU A 23 31.20 21.46 -3.19
C GLU A 23 31.94 20.99 -4.45
N ALA A 24 31.94 21.85 -5.46
CA ALA A 24 32.68 21.66 -6.71
C ALA A 24 33.71 22.79 -6.87
N GLY A 25 34.82 22.68 -6.13
CA GLY A 25 35.82 23.75 -6.06
C GLY A 25 35.31 24.93 -5.26
N GLU A 26 35.21 26.12 -5.86
CA GLU A 26 34.65 27.33 -5.22
C GLU A 26 33.11 27.44 -5.38
N LEU A 27 32.47 26.44 -5.96
CA LEU A 27 31.03 26.45 -6.25
C LEU A 27 30.27 25.58 -5.26
N THR A 28 29.22 26.15 -4.69
CA THR A 28 28.22 25.44 -3.87
C THR A 28 27.05 25.03 -4.76
N VAL A 29 26.80 23.71 -4.88
CA VAL A 29 25.67 23.18 -5.64
C VAL A 29 24.51 22.88 -4.69
N THR A 30 23.37 23.54 -4.91
CA THR A 30 22.11 23.27 -4.20
C THR A 30 21.16 22.45 -5.08
N PRO A 31 20.48 21.43 -4.55
CA PRO A 31 19.40 20.77 -5.26
C PRO A 31 18.31 21.77 -5.65
N VAL A 32 17.85 21.71 -6.90
CA VAL A 32 16.67 22.43 -7.35
C VAL A 32 15.52 21.44 -7.41
N GLU A 33 14.41 21.77 -6.76
CA GLU A 33 13.22 20.93 -6.76
C GLU A 33 12.73 20.77 -8.20
N SER A 34 12.58 19.52 -8.65
CA SER A 34 12.11 19.23 -10.00
C SER A 34 10.63 19.63 -10.12
N PRO A 35 10.19 20.23 -11.25
CA PRO A 35 8.78 20.49 -11.46
C PRO A 35 7.97 19.18 -11.34
N VAL A 36 6.81 19.28 -10.69
CA VAL A 36 5.86 18.17 -10.56
C VAL A 36 5.44 17.72 -11.96
N VAL A 37 5.86 16.52 -12.35
CA VAL A 37 5.40 15.91 -13.60
C VAL A 37 3.97 15.42 -13.37
N PRO A 38 2.99 15.82 -14.20
CA PRO A 38 1.64 15.27 -14.12
C PRO A 38 1.68 13.74 -14.16
N ALA A 39 0.77 13.09 -13.41
CA ALA A 39 0.71 11.64 -13.38
C ALA A 39 0.48 11.09 -14.80
N GLN A 40 1.48 10.39 -15.34
CA GLN A 40 1.41 9.76 -16.67
C GLN A 40 0.68 8.40 -16.64
N TYR A 41 0.54 7.85 -15.44
CA TYR A 41 -0.18 6.63 -15.09
C TYR A 41 -1.14 6.96 -13.94
N ASP A 42 -2.17 6.14 -13.74
CA ASP A 42 -3.09 6.31 -12.61
C ASP A 42 -2.32 6.23 -11.28
N LEU A 43 -1.31 5.35 -11.21
CA LEU A 43 -0.39 5.21 -10.09
C LEU A 43 1.05 4.94 -10.58
N THR A 44 2.03 5.58 -9.94
CA THR A 44 3.46 5.30 -10.11
C THR A 44 4.10 5.10 -8.74
N LEU A 45 4.56 3.89 -8.45
CA LEU A 45 5.31 3.57 -7.23
C LEU A 45 6.80 3.54 -7.54
N THR A 46 7.57 4.30 -6.78
CA THR A 46 9.04 4.27 -6.79
C THR A 46 9.53 3.76 -5.46
N VAL A 47 10.25 2.63 -5.48
CA VAL A 47 10.90 2.04 -4.31
C VAL A 47 12.36 2.41 -4.33
N GLY A 48 12.77 3.30 -3.43
CA GLY A 48 14.16 3.61 -3.17
C GLY A 48 14.74 2.58 -2.22
N THR A 49 15.74 1.82 -2.67
CA THR A 49 16.48 0.91 -1.80
C THR A 49 17.77 1.58 -1.35
N ASN A 50 18.05 1.54 -0.06
CA ASN A 50 19.32 1.98 0.50
C ASN A 50 19.96 0.78 1.21
N ARG A 51 21.25 0.50 0.96
CA ARG A 51 21.98 -0.55 1.68
C ARG A 51 22.31 -0.19 3.12
N ARG A 52 22.23 1.08 3.50
CA ARG A 52 22.64 1.63 4.81
C ARG A 52 21.47 2.04 5.69
N ASP A 53 20.29 2.29 5.13
CA ASP A 53 19.12 2.80 5.83
C ASP A 53 17.84 2.09 5.35
N ASN A 54 16.71 2.36 6.00
CA ASN A 54 15.40 1.90 5.56
C ASN A 54 15.11 2.42 4.14
N GLY A 55 14.57 1.53 3.29
CA GLY A 55 14.09 1.94 1.97
C GLY A 55 12.90 2.90 2.06
N GLU A 56 12.75 3.75 1.03
CA GLU A 56 11.58 4.64 0.90
C GLU A 56 10.64 4.15 -0.21
N VAL A 57 9.34 4.40 -0.04
CA VAL A 57 8.34 4.23 -1.10
C VAL A 57 7.70 5.57 -1.39
N ARG A 58 7.80 6.02 -2.64
CA ARG A 58 7.13 7.22 -3.15
C ARG A 58 6.02 6.83 -4.09
N LEU A 59 4.83 7.39 -3.87
CA LEU A 59 3.66 7.17 -4.71
C LEU A 59 3.24 8.48 -5.38
N VAL A 60 3.21 8.48 -6.71
CA VAL A 60 2.59 9.54 -7.53
C VAL A 60 1.28 8.99 -8.07
N TYR A 61 0.21 9.78 -8.01
CA TYR A 61 -1.13 9.34 -8.38
C TYR A 61 -1.91 10.41 -9.14
N ALA A 62 -2.87 9.97 -9.94
CA ALA A 62 -3.79 10.84 -10.65
C ALA A 62 -4.86 11.38 -9.68
N THR A 63 -4.91 12.70 -9.47
CA THR A 63 -5.76 13.34 -8.45
C THR A 63 -7.24 13.40 -8.83
N ASP A 64 -7.58 13.14 -10.08
CA ASP A 64 -8.94 12.94 -10.56
C ASP A 64 -9.50 11.54 -10.18
N LEU A 65 -8.62 10.59 -9.87
CA LEU A 65 -8.98 9.22 -9.46
C LEU A 65 -8.79 8.97 -7.95
N PHE A 66 -7.78 9.59 -7.33
CA PHE A 66 -7.42 9.35 -5.94
C PHE A 66 -7.25 10.64 -5.16
N ASP A 67 -7.72 10.64 -3.91
CA ASP A 67 -7.35 11.63 -2.92
C ASP A 67 -6.11 11.19 -2.13
N ALA A 68 -5.54 12.12 -1.35
CA ALA A 68 -4.32 11.86 -0.57
C ALA A 68 -4.51 10.74 0.46
N ALA A 69 -5.70 10.63 1.07
CA ALA A 69 -5.98 9.61 2.07
C ALA A 69 -6.05 8.22 1.45
N GLY A 70 -6.70 8.07 0.29
CA GLY A 70 -6.77 6.82 -0.46
C GLY A 70 -5.42 6.40 -1.01
N ALA A 71 -4.65 7.33 -1.58
CA ALA A 71 -3.29 7.07 -2.04
C ALA A 71 -2.39 6.62 -0.87
N ARG A 72 -2.50 7.26 0.29
CA ARG A 72 -1.74 6.88 1.49
C ARG A 72 -2.08 5.46 1.95
N ARG A 73 -3.37 5.11 2.04
CA ARG A 73 -3.80 3.75 2.40
C ARG A 73 -3.24 2.70 1.43
N LEU A 74 -3.19 3.00 0.14
CA LEU A 74 -2.62 2.08 -0.84
C LEU A 74 -1.11 1.89 -0.64
N ALA A 75 -0.38 2.97 -0.34
CA ALA A 75 1.05 2.89 -0.03
C ALA A 75 1.30 2.07 1.25
N ASP A 76 0.51 2.27 2.30
CA ASP A 76 0.64 1.52 3.57
C ASP A 76 0.35 0.02 3.35
N ARG A 77 -0.72 -0.34 2.63
CA ARG A 77 -1.01 -1.74 2.26
C ARG A 77 0.09 -2.38 1.42
N PHE A 78 0.71 -1.61 0.52
CA PHE A 78 1.83 -2.12 -0.27
C PHE A 78 3.02 -2.49 0.62
N VAL A 79 3.31 -1.68 1.65
CA VAL A 79 4.35 -2.01 2.64
C VAL A 79 3.98 -3.26 3.44
N ASP A 80 2.75 -3.37 3.95
CA ASP A 80 2.29 -4.56 4.71
C ASP A 80 2.43 -5.86 3.88
N VAL A 81 2.10 -5.81 2.58
CA VAL A 81 2.26 -6.95 1.67
C VAL A 81 3.75 -7.30 1.50
N LEU A 82 4.64 -6.32 1.35
CA LEU A 82 6.07 -6.57 1.24
C LEU A 82 6.63 -7.19 2.53
N GLU A 83 6.23 -6.67 3.70
CA GLU A 83 6.62 -7.23 4.99
C GLU A 83 6.18 -8.68 5.15
N TYR A 84 4.94 -9.01 4.75
CA TYR A 84 4.44 -10.37 4.73
C TYR A 84 5.27 -11.29 3.82
N LEU A 85 5.48 -10.88 2.57
CA LEU A 85 6.22 -11.70 1.59
C LEU A 85 7.68 -11.93 1.99
N ILE A 86 8.29 -11.00 2.74
CA ILE A 86 9.65 -11.16 3.27
C ILE A 86 9.66 -12.14 4.47
N ALA A 87 8.66 -12.05 5.37
CA ALA A 87 8.58 -12.91 6.54
C ALA A 87 8.19 -14.36 6.20
N TRP A 88 7.38 -14.56 5.14
CA TRP A 88 6.89 -15.87 4.70
C TRP A 88 7.08 -16.08 3.18
N PRO A 89 8.33 -16.25 2.71
CA PRO A 89 8.64 -16.28 1.28
C PRO A 89 8.04 -17.49 0.53
N ASP A 90 7.76 -18.58 1.23
CA ASP A 90 7.17 -19.79 0.66
C ASP A 90 5.63 -19.83 0.78
N ALA A 91 5.02 -18.85 1.46
CA ALA A 91 3.57 -18.80 1.61
C ALA A 91 2.88 -18.37 0.30
N PRO A 92 1.65 -18.85 0.03
CA PRO A 92 0.87 -18.38 -1.09
C PRO A 92 0.64 -16.86 -1.01
N VAL A 93 0.81 -16.15 -2.14
CA VAL A 93 0.55 -14.70 -2.22
C VAL A 93 -0.89 -14.34 -1.82
N ALA A 94 -1.84 -15.24 -2.03
CA ALA A 94 -3.24 -15.05 -1.65
C ALA A 94 -3.46 -14.90 -0.13
N GLU A 95 -2.48 -15.29 0.70
CA GLU A 95 -2.55 -15.15 2.16
C GLU A 95 -1.99 -13.81 2.66
N ALA A 96 -1.35 -13.02 1.77
CA ALA A 96 -0.85 -11.70 2.14
C ALA A 96 -2.00 -10.75 2.52
N PRO A 97 -1.91 -10.01 3.63
CA PRO A 97 -2.95 -9.09 4.06
C PRO A 97 -3.07 -7.92 3.07
N LEU A 98 -4.24 -7.79 2.44
CA LEU A 98 -4.54 -6.68 1.51
C LEU A 98 -5.18 -5.46 2.18
N MET A 99 -5.54 -5.61 3.45
CA MET A 99 -6.03 -4.53 4.30
C MET A 99 -5.08 -4.42 5.49
N THR A 100 -4.76 -3.20 5.87
CA THR A 100 -4.10 -2.97 7.16
C THR A 100 -5.01 -3.46 8.27
N ARG A 101 -4.43 -3.79 9.43
CA ARG A 101 -5.21 -4.21 10.60
C ARG A 101 -6.28 -3.18 11.00
N ALA A 102 -5.94 -1.89 10.92
CA ALA A 102 -6.87 -0.81 11.25
C ALA A 102 -8.07 -0.77 10.29
N GLU A 103 -7.85 -0.97 9.00
CA GLU A 103 -8.94 -1.03 8.01
C GLU A 103 -9.83 -2.26 8.19
N HIS A 104 -9.23 -3.41 8.51
CA HIS A 104 -9.98 -4.62 8.81
C HIS A 104 -10.91 -4.41 10.02
N ASP A 105 -10.39 -3.81 11.09
CA ASP A 105 -11.17 -3.50 12.29
C ASP A 105 -12.28 -2.47 11.99
N GLU A 106 -12.02 -1.47 11.14
CA GLU A 106 -13.02 -0.50 10.68
C GLU A 106 -14.16 -1.18 9.91
N VAL A 107 -13.84 -2.04 8.94
CA VAL A 107 -14.83 -2.78 8.13
C VAL A 107 -15.66 -3.70 9.02
N LEU A 108 -15.04 -4.38 9.98
CA LEU A 108 -15.79 -5.19 10.95
C LEU A 108 -16.76 -4.34 11.77
N GLY A 109 -16.38 -3.10 12.11
CA GLY A 109 -17.22 -2.13 12.80
C GLY A 109 -18.47 -1.69 12.02
N TRP A 110 -18.54 -1.90 10.70
CA TRP A 110 -19.75 -1.64 9.92
C TRP A 110 -20.82 -2.73 10.08
N SER A 111 -20.42 -3.90 10.60
CA SER A 111 -21.32 -5.03 10.79
C SER A 111 -22.42 -4.70 11.79
N ARG A 112 -23.64 -5.18 11.51
CA ARG A 112 -24.79 -5.08 12.42
C ARG A 112 -25.37 -6.47 12.66
N GLY A 113 -25.73 -6.76 13.90
CA GLY A 113 -26.25 -8.06 14.32
C GLY A 113 -25.35 -8.73 15.36
N GLY A 114 -25.87 -9.74 16.04
CA GLY A 114 -25.08 -10.56 16.97
C GLY A 114 -24.15 -11.50 16.23
N VAL A 115 -23.04 -11.88 16.87
CA VAL A 115 -22.22 -12.99 16.40
C VAL A 115 -23.06 -14.27 16.51
N LEU A 116 -23.36 -14.90 15.38
CA LEU A 116 -24.05 -16.19 15.38
C LEU A 116 -23.04 -17.28 15.71
N ALA A 117 -23.33 -18.09 16.73
CA ALA A 117 -22.44 -19.15 17.21
C ALA A 117 -22.30 -20.34 16.23
N GLY A 118 -23.00 -20.32 15.12
CA GLY A 118 -23.00 -21.37 14.11
C GLY A 118 -24.20 -21.27 13.17
N PRO A 119 -24.31 -22.18 12.19
CA PRO A 119 -25.55 -22.33 11.44
C PRO A 119 -26.71 -22.65 12.40
N ALA A 120 -27.93 -22.28 12.02
CA ALA A 120 -29.11 -22.63 12.80
C ALA A 120 -29.14 -24.16 13.08
N GLU A 121 -29.50 -24.55 14.29
CA GLU A 121 -29.60 -25.96 14.67
C GLU A 121 -30.68 -26.71 13.88
N GLU A 122 -31.60 -25.98 13.27
CA GLU A 122 -32.70 -26.47 12.46
C GLU A 122 -32.56 -26.02 11.01
N THR A 123 -32.79 -26.92 10.06
CA THR A 123 -32.80 -26.59 8.64
C THR A 123 -34.03 -25.74 8.29
N LEU A 124 -33.94 -24.94 7.21
CA LEU A 124 -35.09 -24.14 6.75
C LEU A 124 -36.35 -24.98 6.46
N ILE A 125 -36.17 -26.25 6.07
CA ILE A 125 -37.28 -27.19 5.86
C ILE A 125 -37.93 -27.55 7.18
N GLU A 126 -37.14 -27.93 8.18
CA GLU A 126 -37.64 -28.27 9.51
C GLU A 126 -38.38 -27.07 10.13
N PHE A 127 -37.80 -25.87 10.09
CA PHE A 127 -38.45 -24.64 10.60
C PHE A 127 -39.81 -24.36 9.92
N ALA A 128 -39.90 -24.56 8.60
CA ALA A 128 -41.13 -24.34 7.85
C ALA A 128 -42.21 -25.41 8.13
N THR A 129 -41.81 -26.60 8.57
CA THR A 129 -42.70 -27.74 8.84
C THR A 129 -43.03 -27.95 10.33
N GLY A 130 -42.24 -27.37 11.25
CA GLY A 130 -42.36 -27.54 12.71
C GLY A 130 -43.35 -26.61 13.42
N SER A 131 -44.10 -25.76 12.69
CA SER A 131 -45.08 -24.81 13.26
C SER A 131 -46.54 -25.12 12.86
N LEU A 132 -46.93 -26.40 12.88
CA LEU A 132 -48.33 -26.86 12.79
C LEU A 132 -48.72 -27.72 14.00
#